data_AF-A0A2V9JYX2-F1
#
_entry.id   AF-A0A2V9JYX2-F1
#
_cell.length_a   1.000
_cell.length_b   1.000
_cell.length_c   1.000
_cell.angle_alpha   90.00
_cell.angle_beta   90.00
_cell.angle_gamma   90.00
#
_symmetry.space_group_name_H-M   'P 1'
#
loop_
_entity.id
_entity.type
_entity.pdbx_description
1 polymer ?
#
loop_
_entity_poly.entity_id
_entity_poly.type
_entity_poly.pdbx_seq_one_letter_code
_entity_poly.pdbx_strand_id
1 'polypeptide(L)'
;VERRGDYAYIPIYGWMEGEYFRSCYSKKKGWKDTREPMSEREGEEGSLFNHQGHTPGVLANWYRLSGNEAALRLSGELVRFLTKPRLWDLPGADDPNVFGYSGENAHWTGHFHGHVNTLRAILEYAVAVNDARLKEFVRSGYEWARSRGIARIGLFDEQGCGTARMIGLALKLTDAGVGDYWEDVDQYIRNNGSELQLASLDEIRKLCEGPRQTGAEGFTEKVARAYGVPRLYPDRIVAPLENADRVAERSVGGFGRLQLPFGGQAVRKSIICCNSHG
;
A
#
# COMPACT_ATOMS: atom_id res chain seq x y z
N VAL A 1 12.50 12.04 10.54
CA VAL A 1 12.18 12.75 9.29
C VAL A 1 13.30 13.71 8.98
N GLU A 2 13.64 13.87 7.71
CA GLU A 2 14.55 14.90 7.21
C GLU A 2 13.72 16.05 6.65
N ARG A 3 14.16 17.29 6.87
CA ARG A 3 13.48 18.49 6.37
C ARG A 3 14.30 19.17 5.29
N ARG A 4 13.61 19.69 4.28
CA ARG A 4 14.18 20.41 3.14
C ARG A 4 13.25 21.56 2.79
N GLY A 5 13.61 22.77 3.21
CA GLY A 5 12.80 23.96 2.97
C GLY A 5 11.39 23.79 3.53
N ASP A 6 10.41 23.74 2.64
CA ASP A 6 8.99 23.65 2.97
C ASP A 6 8.46 22.21 3.10
N TYR A 7 9.22 21.17 2.76
CA TYR A 7 8.77 19.77 2.84
C TYR A 7 9.65 18.89 3.75
N ALA A 8 9.15 17.69 4.06
CA ALA A 8 9.88 16.66 4.80
C ALA A 8 9.73 15.31 4.13
N TYR A 9 10.69 14.42 4.36
CA TYR A 9 10.61 13.02 3.95
C TYR A 9 11.11 12.10 5.06
N ILE A 10 10.69 10.84 4.98
CA ILE A 10 11.21 9.76 5.83
C ILE A 10 12.30 9.05 5.03
N PRO A 11 13.54 8.95 5.56
CA PRO A 11 14.58 8.14 4.94
C PRO A 11 14.18 6.66 4.88
N ILE A 12 14.68 5.96 3.87
CA ILE A 12 14.30 4.56 3.57
C ILE A 12 15.45 3.56 3.75
N TYR A 13 16.60 4.02 4.25
CA TYR A 13 17.78 3.19 4.45
C TYR A 13 18.23 3.21 5.91
N GLY A 14 17.78 2.19 6.62
CA GLY A 14 18.21 1.77 7.93
C GLY A 14 19.38 0.78 7.87
N TRP A 15 19.68 0.20 9.03
CA TRP A 15 20.86 -0.65 9.22
C TRP A 15 20.61 -2.15 8.98
N MET A 16 19.35 -2.54 8.77
CA MET A 16 18.98 -3.93 8.51
C MET A 16 18.89 -4.15 6.99
N GLU A 17 19.33 -5.31 6.50
CA GLU A 17 19.38 -5.58 5.05
C GLU A 17 18.12 -6.28 4.53
N GLY A 18 17.33 -6.90 5.41
CA GLY A 18 16.11 -7.61 5.04
C GLY A 18 14.97 -6.68 4.63
N GLU A 19 14.20 -7.10 3.62
CA GLU A 19 12.95 -6.44 3.22
C GLU A 19 12.01 -6.28 4.43
N TYR A 20 11.24 -5.19 4.43
CA TYR A 20 10.42 -4.68 5.56
C TYR A 20 11.18 -4.15 6.78
N PHE A 21 12.46 -4.49 6.92
CA PHE A 21 13.31 -3.99 8.00
C PHE A 21 14.34 -2.97 7.52
N ARG A 22 14.61 -2.92 6.21
CA ARG A 22 15.61 -2.02 5.63
C ARG A 22 15.24 -0.56 5.77
N SER A 23 13.97 -0.26 5.99
CA SER A 23 13.47 1.09 6.18
C SER A 23 13.21 1.45 7.66
N CYS A 24 13.70 0.64 8.61
CA CYS A 24 13.54 0.91 10.04
C CYS A 24 14.63 1.82 10.62
N TYR A 25 14.20 2.80 11.40
CA TYR A 25 15.08 3.66 12.20
C TYR A 25 15.68 2.91 13.39
N SER A 26 16.99 3.05 13.62
CA SER A 26 17.64 2.55 14.83
C SER A 26 17.75 3.63 15.89
N LYS A 27 17.19 3.42 17.10
CA LYS A 27 17.37 4.38 18.21
C LYS A 27 18.84 4.60 18.59
N LYS A 28 19.70 3.59 18.44
CA LYS A 28 21.13 3.67 18.79
C LYS A 28 21.99 4.23 17.66
N LYS A 29 21.66 3.92 16.39
CA LYS A 29 22.51 4.24 15.23
C LYS A 29 21.91 5.27 14.28
N GLY A 30 20.67 5.69 14.49
CA GLY A 30 19.94 6.53 13.56
C GLY A 30 19.59 5.82 12.25
N TRP A 31 19.46 6.62 11.18
CA TRP A 31 19.40 6.15 9.80
C TRP A 31 20.79 5.74 9.32
N LYS A 32 20.87 4.77 8.40
CA LYS A 32 22.13 4.42 7.73
C LYS A 32 22.43 5.44 6.63
N ASP A 33 21.40 5.85 5.89
CA ASP A 33 21.48 6.86 4.84
C ASP A 33 20.22 7.74 4.88
N THR A 34 20.43 9.05 4.85
CA THR A 34 19.40 10.10 4.93
C THR A 34 19.14 10.77 3.59
N ARG A 35 19.69 10.26 2.48
CA ARG A 35 19.43 10.80 1.15
C ARG A 35 17.93 10.82 0.84
N GLU A 36 17.51 11.85 0.11
CA GLU A 36 16.13 11.95 -0.35
C GLU A 36 15.84 10.81 -1.35
N PRO A 37 14.73 10.06 -1.17
CA PRO A 37 14.29 9.09 -2.18
C PRO A 37 13.98 9.81 -3.50
N MET A 38 14.53 9.34 -4.62
CA MET A 38 14.41 9.97 -5.94
C MET A 38 13.29 9.37 -6.79
N SER A 39 12.89 8.13 -6.51
CA SER A 39 11.77 7.44 -7.15
C SER A 39 10.84 6.77 -6.13
N GLU A 40 9.57 6.64 -6.50
CA GLU A 40 8.62 5.80 -5.78
C GLU A 40 9.10 4.35 -5.68
N ARG A 41 9.92 3.87 -6.62
CA ARG A 41 10.35 2.47 -6.65
C ARG A 41 11.45 2.09 -5.66
N GLU A 42 11.97 3.04 -4.88
CA GLU A 42 13.10 2.80 -3.98
C GLU A 42 12.72 2.16 -2.64
N GLY A 43 11.44 2.18 -2.25
CA GLY A 43 10.97 1.62 -0.97
C GLY A 43 10.79 0.10 -0.97
N GLU A 44 10.44 -0.46 0.20
CA GLU A 44 10.15 -1.91 0.38
C GLU A 44 9.10 -2.41 -0.63
N GLU A 45 9.18 -3.67 -1.06
CA GLU A 45 8.35 -4.22 -2.15
C GLU A 45 8.46 -3.44 -3.47
N GLY A 46 9.55 -2.68 -3.64
CA GLY A 46 9.70 -1.76 -4.77
C GLY A 46 8.75 -0.57 -4.71
N SER A 47 8.32 -0.15 -3.50
CA SER A 47 7.36 0.94 -3.28
C SER A 47 7.65 1.74 -2.02
N LEU A 48 8.05 2.99 -2.22
CA LEU A 48 8.15 4.04 -1.22
C LEU A 48 6.80 4.27 -0.55
N PHE A 49 5.75 4.30 -1.37
CA PHE A 49 4.39 4.55 -0.94
C PHE A 49 3.84 3.44 -0.04
N ASN A 50 4.18 2.18 -0.29
CA ASN A 50 3.81 1.07 0.59
C ASN A 50 4.38 1.26 2.01
N HIS A 51 5.66 1.65 2.10
CA HIS A 51 6.34 1.79 3.38
C HIS A 51 5.86 2.99 4.21
N GLN A 52 5.75 4.18 3.60
CA GLN A 52 5.57 5.44 4.37
C GLN A 52 4.43 6.33 3.88
N GLY A 53 3.74 5.94 2.80
CA GLY A 53 2.70 6.76 2.18
C GLY A 53 1.49 7.04 3.08
N HIS A 54 1.23 6.17 4.07
CA HIS A 54 0.10 6.27 4.98
C HIS A 54 0.33 7.28 6.13
N THR A 55 1.58 7.55 6.50
CA THR A 55 1.95 8.34 7.69
C THR A 55 1.31 9.74 7.75
N PRO A 56 1.29 10.56 6.68
CA PRO A 56 0.69 11.89 6.77
C PRO A 56 -0.81 11.89 7.09
N GLY A 57 -1.55 10.87 6.64
CA GLY A 57 -2.98 10.75 6.91
C GLY A 57 -3.27 10.55 8.40
N VAL A 58 -2.48 9.68 9.05
CA VAL A 58 -2.55 9.47 10.50
C VAL A 58 -2.31 10.77 11.27
N LEU A 59 -1.31 11.55 10.86
CA LEU A 59 -0.99 12.84 11.48
C LEU A 59 -2.11 13.88 11.28
N ALA A 60 -2.72 13.93 10.09
CA ALA A 60 -3.85 14.81 9.79
C ALA A 60 -5.09 14.43 10.62
N ASN A 61 -5.40 13.14 10.74
CA ASN A 61 -6.50 12.67 11.58
C ASN A 61 -6.23 12.98 13.06
N TRP A 62 -4.99 12.77 13.53
CA TRP A 62 -4.63 13.12 14.90
C TRP A 62 -4.84 14.61 15.17
N TYR A 63 -4.47 15.48 14.23
CA TYR A 63 -4.80 16.91 14.32
C TYR A 63 -6.31 17.13 14.44
N ARG A 64 -7.12 16.54 13.57
CA ARG A 64 -8.59 16.72 13.61
C ARG A 64 -9.23 16.26 14.92
N LEU A 65 -8.63 15.28 15.59
CA LEU A 65 -9.12 14.75 16.88
C LEU A 65 -8.61 15.53 18.09
N SER A 66 -7.41 16.12 18.01
CA SER A 66 -6.71 16.68 19.19
C SER A 66 -6.39 18.18 19.11
N GLY A 67 -6.49 18.79 17.93
CA GLY A 67 -5.99 20.14 17.66
C GLY A 67 -4.47 20.25 17.60
N ASN A 68 -3.72 19.14 17.49
CA ASN A 68 -2.25 19.17 17.50
C ASN A 68 -1.66 19.77 16.20
N GLU A 69 -1.39 21.07 16.23
CA GLU A 69 -0.83 21.83 15.10
C GLU A 69 0.54 21.32 14.61
N ALA A 70 1.35 20.72 15.50
CA ALA A 70 2.63 20.15 15.09
C ALA A 70 2.45 18.90 14.22
N ALA A 71 1.43 18.09 14.49
CA ALA A 71 1.07 16.95 13.67
C ALA A 71 0.55 17.40 12.29
N LEU A 72 -0.31 18.42 12.24
CA LEU A 72 -0.80 18.97 10.97
C LEU A 72 0.34 19.53 10.12
N ARG A 73 1.26 20.29 10.74
CA ARG A 73 2.43 20.85 10.04
C ARG A 73 3.28 19.73 9.44
N LEU A 74 3.60 18.69 10.21
CA LEU A 74 4.38 17.57 9.70
C LEU A 74 3.62 16.78 8.62
N SER A 75 2.30 16.62 8.74
CA SER A 75 1.46 16.02 7.71
C SER A 75 1.61 16.77 6.39
N GLY A 76 1.49 18.10 6.41
CA GLY A 76 1.66 18.94 5.22
C GLY A 76 3.08 18.90 4.64
N GLU A 77 4.11 18.88 5.48
CA GLU A 77 5.50 18.71 5.05
C GLU A 77 5.70 17.39 4.29
N LEU A 78 5.11 16.28 4.78
CA LEU A 78 5.18 14.97 4.14
C LEU A 78 4.32 14.89 2.87
N VAL A 79 3.11 15.48 2.87
CA VAL A 79 2.24 15.51 1.69
C VAL A 79 2.93 16.24 0.54
N ARG A 80 3.55 17.41 0.79
CA ARG A 80 4.31 18.15 -0.25
C ARG A 80 5.42 17.31 -0.89
N PHE A 81 6.06 16.43 -0.12
CA PHE A 81 7.02 15.47 -0.66
C PHE A 81 6.32 14.38 -1.49
N LEU A 82 5.28 13.75 -0.94
CA LEU A 82 4.57 12.64 -1.59
C LEU A 82 3.85 13.06 -2.88
N THR A 83 3.48 14.34 -3.04
CA THR A 83 2.85 14.87 -4.26
C THR A 83 3.85 15.39 -5.29
N LYS A 84 5.16 15.20 -5.10
CA LYS A 84 6.14 15.60 -6.11
C LYS A 84 5.91 14.81 -7.41
N PRO A 85 5.82 15.46 -8.59
CA PRO A 85 5.51 14.78 -9.86
C PRO A 85 6.39 13.56 -10.16
N ARG A 86 7.68 13.62 -9.80
CA ARG A 86 8.64 12.52 -9.98
C ARG A 86 8.31 11.22 -9.23
N LEU A 87 7.39 11.26 -8.26
CA LEU A 87 6.92 10.08 -7.53
C LEU A 87 5.67 9.45 -8.17
N TRP A 88 5.10 10.10 -9.19
CA TRP A 88 3.87 9.70 -9.89
C TRP A 88 4.18 9.54 -11.39
N ASP A 89 5.16 8.69 -11.65
CA ASP A 89 5.69 8.46 -12.99
C ASP A 89 4.86 7.41 -13.74
N LEU A 90 4.49 7.75 -14.97
CA LEU A 90 3.85 6.86 -15.93
C LEU A 90 4.80 6.78 -17.13
N PRO A 91 5.55 5.67 -17.29
CA PRO A 91 6.48 5.51 -18.41
C PRO A 91 5.76 5.76 -19.75
N GLY A 92 6.28 6.70 -20.54
CA GLY A 92 5.68 7.10 -21.83
C GLY A 92 4.68 8.26 -21.75
N ALA A 93 4.40 8.81 -20.55
CA ALA A 93 3.59 10.02 -20.39
C ALA A 93 4.31 11.33 -20.79
N ASP A 94 5.58 11.24 -21.19
CA ASP A 94 6.32 12.33 -21.85
C ASP A 94 5.90 12.52 -23.32
N ASP A 95 4.98 11.70 -23.85
CA ASP A 95 4.37 11.93 -25.16
C ASP A 95 3.50 13.20 -25.09
N PRO A 96 3.84 14.28 -25.83
CA PRO A 96 3.08 15.52 -25.82
C PRO A 96 1.64 15.37 -26.34
N ASN A 97 1.28 14.22 -26.93
CA ASN A 97 -0.08 13.89 -27.35
C ASN A 97 -0.92 13.24 -26.23
N VAL A 98 -0.29 12.83 -25.12
CA VAL A 98 -1.00 12.41 -23.90
C VAL A 98 -1.27 13.66 -23.07
N PHE A 99 -2.45 14.25 -23.27
CA PHE A 99 -2.91 15.38 -22.47
C PHE A 99 -2.98 14.99 -20.98
N GLY A 100 -2.18 15.65 -20.15
CA GLY A 100 -2.17 15.50 -18.69
C GLY A 100 -0.87 14.88 -18.20
N TYR A 101 0.03 15.73 -17.69
CA TYR A 101 1.23 15.30 -17.00
C TYR A 101 0.86 14.26 -15.94
N SER A 102 1.38 13.04 -16.03
CA SER A 102 1.00 11.95 -15.10
C SER A 102 1.23 12.35 -13.65
N GLY A 103 2.30 13.10 -13.40
CA GLY A 103 2.68 13.56 -12.08
C GLY A 103 1.80 14.65 -11.48
N GLU A 104 1.02 15.37 -12.30
CA GLU A 104 0.07 16.38 -11.81
C GLU A 104 -1.33 15.81 -11.59
N ASN A 105 -1.64 14.66 -12.19
CA ASN A 105 -2.95 14.01 -12.16
C ASN A 105 -2.97 12.74 -11.30
N ALA A 106 -1.88 12.49 -10.56
CA ALA A 106 -1.69 11.24 -9.83
C ALA A 106 -1.93 10.03 -10.73
N HIS A 107 -1.30 9.95 -11.91
CA HIS A 107 -1.32 8.74 -12.74
C HIS A 107 0.01 8.00 -12.58
N TRP A 108 -0.02 6.68 -12.50
CA TRP A 108 1.17 5.89 -12.14
C TRP A 108 1.20 4.49 -12.75
N THR A 109 2.39 3.89 -12.68
CA THR A 109 2.60 2.44 -12.76
C THR A 109 3.36 1.94 -11.53
N GLY A 110 3.20 0.66 -11.20
CA GLY A 110 3.93 0.04 -10.10
C GLY A 110 3.01 -0.48 -9.00
N HIS A 111 3.44 -0.32 -7.75
CA HIS A 111 2.84 -0.99 -6.61
C HIS A 111 1.47 -0.39 -6.22
N PHE A 112 0.40 -1.09 -6.61
CA PHE A 112 -0.98 -0.59 -6.55
C PHE A 112 -1.41 -0.15 -5.14
N HIS A 113 -1.16 -0.97 -4.12
CA HIS A 113 -1.63 -0.71 -2.74
C HIS A 113 -0.98 0.51 -2.11
N GLY A 114 0.32 0.66 -2.33
CA GLY A 114 1.09 1.82 -1.86
C GLY A 114 0.51 3.12 -2.40
N HIS A 115 0.24 3.17 -3.70
CA HIS A 115 -0.37 4.35 -4.32
C HIS A 115 -1.75 4.67 -3.74
N VAL A 116 -2.66 3.68 -3.67
CA VAL A 116 -4.02 3.91 -3.13
C VAL A 116 -3.98 4.33 -1.65
N ASN A 117 -3.08 3.74 -0.85
CA ASN A 117 -2.86 4.15 0.54
C ASN A 117 -2.34 5.58 0.64
N THR A 118 -1.43 5.97 -0.24
CA THR A 118 -0.86 7.33 -0.28
C THR A 118 -1.92 8.35 -0.69
N LEU A 119 -2.75 8.03 -1.70
CA LEU A 119 -3.90 8.84 -2.09
C LEU A 119 -4.85 9.07 -0.91
N ARG A 120 -5.16 8.02 -0.15
CA ARG A 120 -5.97 8.15 1.07
C ARG A 120 -5.33 9.09 2.08
N ALA A 121 -4.02 8.98 2.33
CA ALA A 121 -3.33 9.85 3.29
C ALA A 121 -3.29 11.32 2.83
N ILE A 122 -3.10 11.56 1.54
CA ILE A 122 -3.18 12.90 0.93
C ILE A 122 -4.60 13.47 1.10
N LEU A 123 -5.64 12.66 0.89
CA LEU A 123 -7.03 13.08 1.08
C LEU A 123 -7.31 13.47 2.53
N GLU A 124 -6.84 12.68 3.50
CA GLU A 124 -7.03 12.96 4.92
C GLU A 124 -6.42 14.31 5.32
N TYR A 125 -5.23 14.64 4.80
CA TYR A 125 -4.65 15.98 4.95
C TYR A 125 -5.45 17.06 4.21
N ALA A 126 -5.79 16.83 2.93
CA ALA A 126 -6.52 17.78 2.10
C ALA A 126 -7.89 18.15 2.69
N VAL A 127 -8.58 17.21 3.32
CA VAL A 127 -9.81 17.48 4.06
C VAL A 127 -9.52 18.30 5.32
N ALA A 128 -8.46 17.99 6.07
CA ALA A 128 -8.10 18.73 7.29
C ALA A 128 -7.78 20.21 7.04
N VAL A 129 -7.20 20.54 5.88
CA VAL A 129 -6.86 21.94 5.50
C VAL A 129 -7.81 22.54 4.45
N ASN A 130 -8.84 21.79 4.04
CA ASN A 130 -9.76 22.15 2.96
C ASN A 130 -9.09 22.55 1.62
N ASP A 131 -8.07 21.80 1.19
CA ASP A 131 -7.36 22.04 -0.06
C ASP A 131 -8.08 21.37 -1.24
N ALA A 132 -8.72 22.19 -2.09
CA ALA A 132 -9.45 21.71 -3.27
C ALA A 132 -8.55 21.09 -4.34
N ARG A 133 -7.31 21.58 -4.50
CA ARG A 133 -6.37 21.06 -5.51
C ARG A 133 -5.89 19.66 -5.12
N LEU A 134 -5.58 19.44 -3.85
CA LEU A 134 -5.21 18.12 -3.36
C LEU A 134 -6.38 17.13 -3.39
N LYS A 135 -7.60 17.60 -3.13
CA LYS A 135 -8.82 16.77 -3.30
C LYS A 135 -8.96 16.31 -4.75
N GLU A 136 -8.78 17.20 -5.73
CA GLU A 136 -8.83 16.84 -7.15
C GLU A 136 -7.69 15.91 -7.56
N PHE A 137 -6.47 16.15 -7.07
CA PHE A 137 -5.33 15.24 -7.28
C PHE A 137 -5.67 13.80 -6.84
N VAL A 138 -6.28 13.65 -5.66
CA VAL A 138 -6.71 12.35 -5.16
C VAL A 138 -7.82 11.75 -6.02
N ARG A 139 -8.82 12.55 -6.41
CA ARG A 139 -9.93 12.10 -7.26
C ARG A 139 -9.40 11.55 -8.59
N SER A 140 -8.53 12.30 -9.25
CA SER A 140 -7.87 11.87 -10.49
C SER A 140 -7.11 10.56 -10.31
N GLY A 141 -6.36 10.43 -9.21
CA GLY A 141 -5.69 9.19 -8.89
C GLY A 141 -6.63 8.02 -8.63
N TYR A 142 -7.76 8.23 -7.95
CA TYR A 142 -8.77 7.19 -7.75
C TYR A 142 -9.36 6.69 -9.08
N GLU A 143 -9.74 7.61 -9.98
CA GLU A 143 -10.25 7.26 -11.31
C GLU A 143 -9.20 6.50 -12.14
N TRP A 144 -7.94 6.90 -12.04
CA TRP A 144 -6.84 6.17 -12.63
C TRP A 144 -6.77 4.74 -12.08
N ALA A 145 -6.72 4.56 -10.76
CA ALA A 145 -6.69 3.24 -10.13
C ALA A 145 -7.89 2.37 -10.54
N ARG A 146 -9.08 2.97 -10.57
CA ARG A 146 -10.33 2.33 -10.96
C ARG A 146 -10.28 1.77 -12.39
N SER A 147 -9.65 2.50 -13.31
CA SER A 147 -9.47 2.07 -14.71
C SER A 147 -8.52 0.87 -14.90
N ARG A 148 -7.71 0.53 -13.88
CA ARG A 148 -6.72 -0.56 -13.95
C ARG A 148 -7.26 -1.94 -13.54
N GLY A 149 -8.46 -1.99 -12.96
CA GLY A 149 -9.12 -3.22 -12.55
C GLY A 149 -10.44 -3.47 -13.28
N ILE A 150 -11.16 -4.50 -12.83
CA ILE A 150 -12.55 -4.74 -13.21
C ILE A 150 -13.42 -4.11 -12.13
N ALA A 151 -13.62 -2.79 -12.25
CA ALA A 151 -14.40 -2.01 -11.29
C ALA A 151 -15.78 -2.63 -11.01
N ARG A 152 -16.48 -3.14 -12.04
CA ARG A 152 -17.82 -3.73 -11.89
C ARG A 152 -17.96 -4.84 -10.84
N ILE A 153 -16.87 -5.50 -10.48
CA ILE A 153 -16.85 -6.54 -9.45
C ILE A 153 -15.85 -6.26 -8.34
N GLY A 154 -15.21 -5.09 -8.33
CA GLY A 154 -14.18 -4.73 -7.37
C GLY A 154 -12.90 -5.56 -7.46
N LEU A 155 -12.50 -6.01 -8.65
CA LEU A 155 -11.26 -6.79 -8.82
C LEU A 155 -10.12 -5.89 -9.31
N PHE A 156 -9.21 -5.50 -8.41
CA PHE A 156 -8.13 -4.54 -8.73
C PHE A 156 -6.72 -5.14 -8.69
N ASP A 157 -6.53 -6.24 -7.98
CA ASP A 157 -5.23 -6.87 -7.80
C ASP A 157 -5.37 -8.37 -7.52
N GLU A 158 -4.24 -9.08 -7.59
CA GLU A 158 -4.21 -10.52 -7.35
C GLU A 158 -4.25 -10.90 -5.87
N GLN A 159 -3.90 -9.97 -4.96
CA GLN A 159 -3.76 -10.21 -3.52
C GLN A 159 -5.06 -9.92 -2.75
N GLY A 160 -6.01 -9.19 -3.37
CA GLY A 160 -7.32 -8.82 -2.84
C GLY A 160 -7.31 -7.60 -1.92
N CYS A 161 -6.15 -7.20 -1.40
CA CYS A 161 -6.05 -6.06 -0.51
C CYS A 161 -6.10 -4.71 -1.24
N GLY A 162 -6.10 -4.72 -2.58
CA GLY A 162 -6.45 -3.56 -3.41
C GLY A 162 -7.94 -3.24 -3.31
N THR A 163 -8.81 -4.25 -3.30
CA THR A 163 -10.26 -4.09 -3.18
C THR A 163 -10.66 -3.32 -1.93
N ALA A 164 -10.15 -3.74 -0.76
CA ALA A 164 -10.43 -3.06 0.51
C ALA A 164 -9.95 -1.61 0.53
N ARG A 165 -8.79 -1.33 -0.07
CA ARG A 165 -8.23 0.04 -0.16
C ARG A 165 -9.05 0.92 -1.10
N MET A 166 -9.51 0.37 -2.22
CA MET A 166 -10.41 1.08 -3.14
C MET A 166 -11.75 1.42 -2.49
N ILE A 167 -12.34 0.49 -1.72
CA ILE A 167 -13.56 0.75 -0.93
C ILE A 167 -13.32 1.90 0.05
N GLY A 168 -12.23 1.83 0.83
CA GLY A 168 -11.91 2.85 1.84
C GLY A 168 -11.64 4.24 1.24
N LEU A 169 -10.99 4.31 0.09
CA LEU A 169 -10.75 5.58 -0.61
C LEU A 169 -12.04 6.14 -1.24
N ALA A 170 -12.84 5.29 -1.89
CA ALA A 170 -14.14 5.66 -2.46
C ALA A 170 -15.07 6.28 -1.40
N LEU A 171 -15.22 5.59 -0.26
CA LEU A 171 -16.00 6.08 0.88
C LEU A 171 -15.56 7.47 1.33
N LYS A 172 -14.25 7.70 1.47
CA LYS A 172 -13.71 8.99 1.91
C LYS A 172 -13.85 10.10 0.87
N LEU A 173 -13.74 9.79 -0.42
CA LEU A 173 -14.00 10.75 -1.49
C LEU A 173 -15.47 11.18 -1.51
N THR A 174 -16.37 10.23 -1.32
CA THR A 174 -17.80 10.48 -1.20
C THR A 174 -18.15 11.31 0.03
N ASP A 175 -17.65 10.92 1.21
CA ASP A 175 -17.84 11.65 2.46
C ASP A 175 -17.28 13.08 2.39
N ALA A 176 -16.15 13.27 1.71
CA ALA A 176 -15.55 14.59 1.51
C ALA A 176 -16.25 15.46 0.45
N GLY A 177 -17.29 14.95 -0.23
CA GLY A 177 -18.02 15.65 -1.28
C GLY A 177 -17.21 15.88 -2.56
N VAL A 178 -16.17 15.07 -2.80
CA VAL A 178 -15.24 15.21 -3.95
C VAL A 178 -15.76 14.47 -5.18
N GLY A 179 -16.56 13.43 -5.00
CA GLY A 179 -17.26 12.68 -6.04
C GLY A 179 -18.30 11.74 -5.42
N ASP A 180 -19.22 11.20 -6.21
CA ASP A 180 -20.20 10.22 -5.72
C ASP A 180 -19.79 8.81 -6.14
N TYR A 181 -19.20 8.08 -5.20
CA TYR A 181 -18.70 6.71 -5.41
C TYR A 181 -19.48 5.66 -4.64
N TRP A 182 -20.72 5.93 -4.24
CA TRP A 182 -21.55 4.93 -3.52
C TRP A 182 -21.78 3.65 -4.34
N GLU A 183 -21.93 3.78 -5.66
CA GLU A 183 -22.09 2.65 -6.56
C GLU A 183 -20.84 1.76 -6.58
N ASP A 184 -19.65 2.37 -6.65
CA ASP A 184 -18.38 1.65 -6.58
C ASP A 184 -18.25 0.92 -5.23
N VAL A 185 -18.59 1.58 -4.11
CA VAL A 185 -18.58 0.98 -2.77
C VAL A 185 -19.51 -0.24 -2.70
N ASP A 186 -20.75 -0.12 -3.18
CA ASP A 186 -21.72 -1.22 -3.16
C ASP A 186 -21.23 -2.41 -4.00
N GLN A 187 -20.80 -2.14 -5.24
CA GLN A 187 -20.31 -3.18 -6.15
C GLN A 187 -19.06 -3.87 -5.61
N TYR A 188 -18.11 -3.13 -5.04
CA TYR A 188 -16.86 -3.74 -4.57
C TYR A 188 -17.10 -4.59 -3.33
N ILE A 189 -17.96 -4.14 -2.40
CA ILE A 189 -18.30 -4.90 -1.19
C ILE A 189 -19.06 -6.18 -1.54
N ARG A 190 -20.15 -6.09 -2.31
CA ARG A 190 -21.05 -7.24 -2.57
C ARG A 190 -20.45 -8.32 -3.47
N ASN A 191 -19.40 -7.98 -4.21
CA ASN A 191 -18.73 -8.91 -5.12
C ASN A 191 -17.39 -9.36 -4.51
N ASN A 192 -16.26 -8.92 -5.09
CA ASN A 192 -14.95 -9.40 -4.69
C ASN A 192 -14.63 -9.12 -3.22
N GLY A 193 -15.13 -8.03 -2.64
CA GLY A 193 -14.93 -7.71 -1.22
C GLY A 193 -15.44 -8.80 -0.27
N SER A 194 -16.66 -9.31 -0.48
CA SER A 194 -17.22 -10.42 0.30
C SER A 194 -16.48 -11.73 0.04
N GLU A 195 -16.09 -12.02 -1.20
CA GLU A 195 -15.34 -13.24 -1.55
C GLU A 195 -13.93 -13.30 -0.95
N LEU A 196 -13.37 -12.15 -0.56
CA LEU A 196 -12.06 -12.05 0.09
C LEU A 196 -12.10 -12.24 1.61
N GLN A 197 -13.27 -12.37 2.21
CA GLN A 197 -13.37 -12.50 3.66
C GLN A 197 -13.09 -13.93 4.12
N LEU A 198 -12.18 -14.07 5.09
CA LEU A 198 -11.91 -15.34 5.75
C LEU A 198 -13.04 -15.66 6.74
N ALA A 199 -14.11 -16.28 6.26
CA ALA A 199 -15.32 -16.52 7.06
C ALA A 199 -15.32 -17.83 7.86
N SER A 200 -14.41 -18.77 7.56
CA SER A 200 -14.42 -20.11 8.18
C SER A 200 -13.14 -20.37 8.98
N LEU A 201 -13.29 -20.47 10.31
CA LEU A 201 -12.20 -20.85 11.21
C LEU A 201 -11.64 -22.24 10.88
N ASP A 202 -12.50 -23.18 10.48
CA ASP A 202 -12.08 -24.55 10.14
C ASP A 202 -11.25 -24.56 8.85
N GLU A 203 -11.61 -23.76 7.84
CA GLU A 203 -10.79 -23.62 6.63
C GLU A 203 -9.45 -22.94 6.93
N ILE A 204 -9.43 -21.92 7.80
CA ILE A 204 -8.18 -21.29 8.26
C ILE A 204 -7.30 -22.31 8.99
N ARG A 205 -7.87 -23.16 9.85
CA ARG A 205 -7.11 -24.22 10.55
C ARG A 205 -6.55 -25.27 9.59
N LYS A 206 -7.34 -25.73 8.61
CA LYS A 206 -6.86 -26.63 7.54
C LYS A 206 -5.69 -26.01 6.77
N LEU A 207 -5.75 -24.71 6.49
CA LEU A 207 -4.64 -23.98 5.87
C LEU A 207 -3.40 -23.90 6.77
N CYS A 208 -3.56 -23.81 8.09
CA CYS A 208 -2.44 -23.88 9.02
C CYS A 208 -1.81 -25.28 9.11
N GLU A 209 -2.62 -26.33 8.94
CA GLU A 209 -2.22 -27.74 9.04
C GLU A 209 -1.53 -28.30 7.78
N GLY A 210 -1.83 -27.76 6.60
CA GLY A 210 -1.18 -28.22 5.36
C GLY A 210 0.33 -27.99 5.37
N PRO A 211 1.11 -28.75 4.57
CA PRO A 211 2.57 -28.77 4.64
C PRO A 211 3.16 -27.36 4.64
N ARG A 212 4.04 -27.06 5.61
CA ARG A 212 4.84 -25.83 5.58
C ARG A 212 5.46 -25.74 4.20
N GLN A 213 5.25 -24.64 3.48
CA GLN A 213 5.90 -24.46 2.19
C GLN A 213 7.42 -24.50 2.38
N THR A 214 8.02 -25.64 2.07
CA THR A 214 9.44 -25.77 1.73
C THR A 214 9.73 -25.20 0.35
N GLY A 215 8.68 -24.89 -0.44
CA GLY A 215 8.76 -24.46 -1.84
C GLY A 215 9.04 -22.98 -2.13
N ALA A 216 9.54 -22.19 -1.17
CA ALA A 216 10.03 -20.84 -1.49
C ALA A 216 11.30 -20.89 -2.38
N GLU A 217 12.04 -22.00 -2.32
CA GLU A 217 13.28 -22.21 -3.09
C GLU A 217 13.02 -22.26 -4.60
N GLY A 218 11.99 -22.98 -5.07
CA GLY A 218 11.76 -23.17 -6.51
C GLY A 218 11.18 -21.96 -7.25
N PHE A 219 10.37 -21.12 -6.58
CA PHE A 219 9.78 -19.92 -7.18
C PHE A 219 10.79 -18.78 -7.26
N THR A 220 11.56 -18.55 -6.19
CA THR A 220 12.60 -17.51 -6.17
C THR A 220 13.75 -17.83 -7.12
N GLU A 221 14.13 -19.10 -7.27
CA GLU A 221 15.20 -19.51 -8.16
C GLU A 221 14.82 -19.43 -9.65
N LYS A 222 13.58 -19.80 -10.01
CA LYS A 222 13.06 -19.61 -11.38
C LYS A 222 12.94 -18.13 -11.75
N VAL A 223 12.45 -17.29 -10.84
CA VAL A 223 12.30 -15.84 -11.08
C VAL A 223 13.66 -15.14 -11.13
N ALA A 224 14.57 -15.45 -10.19
CA ALA A 224 15.95 -14.94 -10.19
C ALA A 224 16.69 -15.28 -11.49
N ARG A 225 16.54 -16.52 -11.97
CA ARG A 225 17.16 -16.98 -13.22
C ARG A 225 16.52 -16.37 -14.47
N ALA A 226 15.21 -16.18 -14.47
CA ALA A 226 14.48 -15.59 -15.61
C ALA A 226 14.78 -14.10 -15.81
N TYR A 227 15.07 -13.36 -14.73
CA TYR A 227 15.26 -11.91 -14.75
C TYR A 227 16.68 -11.45 -14.40
N GLY A 228 17.64 -12.37 -14.24
CA GLY A 228 19.05 -12.05 -13.98
C GLY A 228 19.32 -11.32 -12.67
N VAL A 229 18.42 -11.44 -11.70
CA VAL A 229 18.51 -10.78 -10.37
C VAL A 229 19.01 -11.76 -9.31
N PRO A 230 19.87 -11.32 -8.36
CA PRO A 230 20.36 -12.19 -7.27
C PRO A 230 19.23 -12.80 -6.44
N ARG A 231 19.49 -13.97 -5.86
CA ARG A 231 18.54 -14.71 -5.00
C ARG A 231 18.03 -13.79 -3.88
N LEU A 232 16.73 -13.52 -3.85
CA LEU A 232 16.14 -12.54 -2.93
C LEU A 232 16.31 -12.91 -1.43
N TYR A 233 16.63 -14.17 -1.10
CA TYR A 233 16.79 -14.63 0.29
C TYR A 233 17.73 -15.86 0.37
N PRO A 234 19.01 -15.72 0.75
CA PRO A 234 19.92 -16.86 0.95
C PRO A 234 19.62 -17.61 2.26
N ASP A 235 19.26 -16.87 3.32
CA ASP A 235 19.09 -17.40 4.66
C ASP A 235 17.77 -16.92 5.25
N ARG A 236 16.86 -17.86 5.52
CA ARG A 236 15.60 -17.57 6.19
C ARG A 236 15.88 -17.03 7.60
N ILE A 237 15.51 -15.78 7.87
CA ILE A 237 15.16 -15.37 9.23
C ILE A 237 13.85 -16.09 9.58
N VAL A 238 13.96 -17.32 10.07
CA VAL A 238 12.91 -17.93 10.89
C VAL A 238 13.13 -17.40 12.31
N ALA A 239 12.96 -16.08 12.49
CA ALA A 239 12.68 -15.60 13.83
C ALA A 239 11.35 -16.26 14.25
N PRO A 240 11.22 -16.80 15.46
CA PRO A 240 9.93 -17.26 15.93
C PRO A 240 8.98 -16.06 15.83
N LEU A 241 7.94 -16.16 15.01
CA LEU A 241 6.85 -15.20 15.01
C LEU A 241 6.37 -15.12 16.47
N GLU A 242 6.63 -13.98 17.12
CA GLU A 242 6.60 -13.85 18.58
C GLU A 242 5.19 -14.00 19.19
N ASN A 243 4.15 -14.19 18.37
CA ASN A 243 2.80 -14.41 18.83
C ASN A 243 2.07 -15.43 17.93
N ALA A 244 2.16 -16.72 18.29
CA ALA A 244 1.40 -17.80 17.66
C ALA A 244 0.02 -18.03 18.32
N ASP A 245 -0.33 -17.25 19.33
CA ASP A 245 -1.54 -17.47 20.12
C ASP A 245 -2.78 -17.09 19.33
N ARG A 246 -3.65 -18.08 19.08
CA ARG A 246 -4.97 -17.89 18.48
C ARG A 246 -4.95 -17.13 17.15
N VAL A 247 -3.88 -17.30 16.36
CA VAL A 247 -3.70 -16.59 15.07
C VAL A 247 -4.86 -16.89 14.11
N ALA A 248 -5.33 -18.14 14.09
CA ALA A 248 -6.46 -18.53 13.25
C ALA A 248 -7.74 -17.80 13.65
N GLU A 249 -8.04 -17.73 14.95
CA GLU A 249 -9.20 -17.03 15.49
C GLU A 249 -9.14 -15.52 15.24
N ARG A 250 -7.95 -14.91 15.31
CA ARG A 250 -7.74 -13.48 14.99
C ARG A 250 -7.76 -13.19 13.49
N SER A 251 -7.65 -14.21 12.65
CA SER A 251 -7.67 -14.08 11.19
C SER A 251 -9.07 -14.22 10.59
N VAL A 252 -10.06 -14.69 11.37
CA VAL A 252 -11.46 -14.72 10.93
C VAL A 252 -11.95 -13.29 10.72
N GLY A 253 -12.60 -13.05 9.58
CA GLY A 253 -13.03 -11.73 9.14
C GLY A 253 -11.91 -10.88 8.52
N GLY A 254 -10.67 -11.38 8.51
CA GLY A 254 -9.57 -10.78 7.76
C GLY A 254 -9.82 -10.83 6.26
N PHE A 255 -9.25 -9.86 5.53
CA PHE A 255 -9.24 -9.85 4.08
C PHE A 255 -8.03 -10.62 3.56
N GLY A 256 -8.27 -11.63 2.73
CA GLY A 256 -7.21 -12.37 2.07
C GLY A 256 -7.78 -13.20 0.94
N ARG A 257 -7.13 -13.18 -0.21
CA ARG A 257 -7.56 -14.03 -1.32
C ARG A 257 -7.19 -15.49 -1.03
N LEU A 258 -8.19 -16.36 -1.00
CA LEU A 258 -8.00 -17.81 -1.00
C LEU A 258 -8.28 -18.37 -2.41
N GLN A 259 -7.39 -18.10 -3.37
CA GLN A 259 -7.59 -18.67 -4.70
C GLN A 259 -6.99 -20.07 -4.77
N LEU A 260 -7.87 -21.08 -4.91
CA LEU A 260 -7.48 -22.32 -5.58
C LEU A 260 -7.44 -22.01 -7.07
N PRO A 261 -6.28 -22.03 -7.76
CA PRO A 261 -6.29 -21.96 -9.21
C PRO A 261 -7.09 -23.17 -9.70
N PHE A 262 -7.88 -22.99 -10.76
CA PHE A 262 -8.58 -24.06 -11.46
C PHE A 262 -7.72 -25.33 -11.52
N GLY A 263 -8.01 -26.31 -10.65
CA GLY A 263 -7.32 -27.61 -10.57
C GLY A 263 -5.86 -27.64 -10.10
N GLY A 264 -5.30 -26.60 -9.45
CA GLY A 264 -3.88 -26.57 -9.02
C GLY A 264 -3.69 -26.14 -7.56
N GLN A 265 -2.53 -26.45 -6.97
CA GLN A 265 -2.20 -26.16 -5.56
C GLN A 265 -2.48 -24.71 -5.14
N ALA A 266 -3.10 -24.55 -3.96
CA ALA A 266 -3.32 -23.27 -3.30
C ALA A 266 -2.00 -22.48 -3.17
N VAL A 267 -1.91 -21.34 -3.84
CA VAL A 267 -0.81 -20.40 -3.61
C VAL A 267 -1.15 -19.60 -2.35
N ARG A 268 -0.50 -19.95 -1.23
CA ARG A 268 -0.60 -19.23 0.07
C ARG A 268 0.10 -17.86 0.04
N LYS A 269 -0.23 -16.98 -0.90
CA LYS A 269 0.28 -15.60 -0.94
C LYS A 269 -0.88 -14.63 -0.65
N SER A 270 -1.18 -14.34 0.62
CA SER A 270 -2.11 -13.22 0.92
C SER A 270 -2.26 -12.77 2.37
N ILE A 271 -1.76 -13.46 3.40
CA ILE A 271 -2.17 -13.10 4.78
C ILE A 271 -1.31 -12.01 5.44
N ILE A 272 -0.01 -11.93 5.14
CA ILE A 272 0.92 -11.13 5.98
C ILE A 272 0.85 -9.60 5.72
N CYS A 273 0.61 -9.14 4.49
CA CYS A 273 0.52 -7.69 4.24
C CYS A 273 -0.76 -7.03 4.80
N CYS A 274 -1.80 -7.84 5.07
CA CYS A 274 -3.15 -7.35 5.37
C CYS A 274 -3.42 -7.08 6.85
N ASN A 275 -2.73 -7.76 7.77
CA ASN A 275 -3.03 -7.69 9.21
C ASN A 275 -2.12 -6.75 10.01
N SER A 276 -1.13 -6.11 9.38
CA SER A 276 -0.11 -5.29 10.05
C SER A 276 -0.37 -3.78 10.04
N HIS A 277 -1.44 -3.31 9.38
CA HIS A 277 -1.70 -1.86 9.18
C HIS A 277 -3.09 -1.40 9.64
N GLY A 278 -3.75 -2.19 10.50
CA GLY A 278 -5.02 -1.82 11.16
C GLY A 278 -4.81 -0.95 12.38
#